data_AF-A0A8T2JGP7-F1
#
_entry.id   AF-A0A8T2JGP7-F1
#
_cell.length_a   1.000
_cell.length_b   1.000
_cell.length_c   1.000
_cell.angle_alpha   90.00
_cell.angle_beta   90.00
_cell.angle_gamma   90.00
#
_symmetry.space_group_name_H-M   'P 1'
#
loop_
_entity.id
_entity.type
_entity.pdbx_description
1 polymer ?
#
loop_
_entity_poly.entity_id
_entity_poly.type
_entity_poly.pdbx_seq_one_letter_code
_entity_poly.pdbx_strand_id
1 'polypeptide(L)'
;MCAVSTCLSPAVHSLVCEFGFEIQSNYDIRSILTPKNEVCWKSIIKNVHYKDTGKCLDYAESVRHLGPVCDSIHSHLMSLPFAVFEEQFEWCFHWTNNSKLFLCALTDLKESNGTNISLSLMKMTSSLERSLGDVYLMVGKECPFLLRDLLGSAGLAEIFSKHVMDVLKIFLGAPESLNLRNILWHGFASPDEIPPK
;
A
#
# COMPACT_ATOMS: atom_id res chain seq x y z
N MET A 1 26.55 -21.40 -3.93
CA MET A 1 25.41 -21.05 -4.82
C MET A 1 25.53 -19.58 -5.15
N CYS A 2 25.50 -19.21 -6.42
CA CYS A 2 25.45 -17.79 -6.81
C CYS A 2 24.02 -17.31 -6.53
N ALA A 3 23.83 -16.56 -5.44
CA ALA A 3 22.53 -15.94 -5.16
C ALA A 3 22.43 -14.69 -6.02
N VAL A 4 21.54 -14.70 -7.02
CA VAL A 4 21.12 -13.47 -7.66
C VAL A 4 20.39 -12.66 -6.59
N SER A 5 20.94 -11.51 -6.21
CA SER A 5 20.41 -10.69 -5.12
C SER A 5 19.21 -9.85 -5.54
N THR A 6 19.07 -9.56 -6.83
CA THR A 6 17.95 -8.79 -7.40
C THR A 6 17.84 -9.03 -8.91
N CYS A 7 16.61 -9.08 -9.43
CA CYS A 7 16.32 -8.98 -10.87
C CYS A 7 15.64 -7.65 -11.24
N LEU A 8 15.61 -6.69 -10.30
CA LEU A 8 15.04 -5.37 -10.52
C LEU A 8 16.02 -4.49 -11.31
N SER A 9 15.48 -3.61 -12.16
CA SER A 9 16.29 -2.55 -12.75
C SER A 9 16.70 -1.55 -11.64
N PRO A 10 17.82 -0.83 -11.78
CA PRO A 10 18.27 0.11 -10.75
C PRO A 10 17.21 1.14 -10.34
N ALA A 11 16.43 1.65 -11.31
CA ALA A 11 15.36 2.61 -11.02
C ALA A 11 14.21 2.01 -10.21
N VAL A 12 13.82 0.76 -10.50
CA VAL A 12 12.77 0.06 -9.74
C VAL A 12 13.28 -0.31 -8.36
N HIS A 13 14.52 -0.80 -8.26
CA HIS A 13 15.15 -1.13 -6.99
C HIS A 13 15.21 0.09 -6.06
N SER A 14 15.69 1.26 -6.54
CA SER A 14 15.71 2.47 -5.73
C SER A 14 14.32 2.91 -5.28
N LEU A 15 13.32 2.90 -6.16
CA LEU A 15 11.96 3.30 -5.80
C LEU A 15 11.33 2.37 -4.73
N VAL A 16 11.63 1.07 -4.79
CA VAL A 16 11.02 0.05 -3.93
C VAL A 16 11.77 -0.14 -2.61
N CYS A 17 13.10 -0.12 -2.66
CA CYS A 17 13.94 -0.54 -1.54
C CYS A 17 14.63 0.64 -0.82
N GLU A 18 14.78 1.79 -1.48
CA GLU A 18 15.59 2.90 -0.96
C GLU A 18 14.75 4.15 -0.64
N PHE A 19 13.77 4.47 -1.50
CA PHE A 19 12.95 5.66 -1.32
C PHE A 19 12.03 5.54 -0.10
N GLY A 20 11.77 6.67 0.54
CA GLY A 20 10.93 6.75 1.73
C GLY A 20 11.67 6.56 3.04
N PHE A 21 12.95 6.16 2.99
CA PHE A 21 13.81 6.00 4.16
C PHE A 21 14.87 7.10 4.29
N GLU A 22 14.98 7.99 3.31
CA GLU A 22 15.96 9.08 3.32
C GLU A 22 15.56 10.20 4.29
N ILE A 23 14.26 10.44 4.42
CA ILE A 23 13.72 11.52 5.26
C ILE A 23 13.48 10.97 6.67
N GLN A 24 14.27 11.44 7.65
CA GLN A 24 14.03 11.13 9.06
C GLN A 24 12.97 12.07 9.65
N SER A 25 11.71 11.74 9.43
CA SER A 25 10.56 12.42 10.04
C SER A 25 9.76 11.44 10.88
N ASN A 26 9.49 11.78 12.15
CA ASN A 26 8.64 10.96 13.01
C ASN A 26 7.23 11.58 13.06
N TYR A 27 6.24 10.87 12.53
CA TYR A 27 4.86 11.29 12.56
C TYR A 27 4.17 10.74 13.82
N ASP A 28 3.51 11.61 14.59
CA ASP A 28 2.60 11.14 15.64
C ASP A 28 1.49 10.32 14.98
N ILE A 29 1.31 9.07 15.41
CA ILE A 29 0.26 8.19 14.89
C ILE A 29 -1.13 8.84 14.99
N ARG A 30 -1.37 9.70 15.98
CA ARG A 30 -2.63 10.46 16.16
C ARG A 30 -2.87 11.51 15.07
N SER A 31 -1.83 11.85 14.31
CA SER A 31 -1.94 12.69 13.10
C SER A 31 -2.34 11.88 11.86
N ILE A 32 -2.16 10.56 11.88
CA ILE A 32 -2.41 9.64 10.75
C ILE A 32 -3.71 8.87 10.96
N LEU A 33 -3.99 8.42 12.18
CA LEU A 33 -5.19 7.66 12.54
C LEU A 33 -6.05 8.46 13.53
N THR A 34 -7.37 8.41 13.33
CA THR A 34 -8.34 8.93 14.31
C THR A 34 -8.38 8.02 15.54
N PRO A 35 -8.99 8.45 16.66
CA PRO A 35 -9.20 7.57 17.83
C PRO A 35 -10.04 6.32 17.53
N LYS A 36 -10.72 6.26 16.37
CA LYS A 36 -11.46 5.09 15.89
C LYS A 36 -10.64 4.23 14.91
N ASN A 37 -9.36 4.52 14.72
CA ASN A 37 -8.47 3.86 13.74
C ASN A 37 -8.84 4.11 12.27
N GLU A 38 -9.58 5.18 11.99
CA GLU A 38 -9.83 5.61 10.61
C GLU A 38 -8.65 6.41 10.07
N VAL A 39 -8.39 6.29 8.78
CA VAL A 39 -7.30 7.02 8.12
C VAL A 39 -7.63 8.52 8.03
N CYS A 40 -6.74 9.36 8.59
CA CYS A 40 -6.77 10.80 8.39
C CYS A 40 -6.20 11.16 7.01
N TRP A 41 -7.03 11.05 5.97
CA TRP A 41 -6.62 11.29 4.58
C TRP A 41 -5.95 12.65 4.37
N LYS A 42 -6.37 13.69 5.09
CA LYS A 42 -5.74 15.03 5.01
C LYS A 42 -4.25 15.00 5.33
N SER A 43 -3.82 14.14 6.25
CA SER A 43 -2.40 14.01 6.62
C SER A 43 -1.61 13.23 5.57
N ILE A 44 -2.21 12.18 5.00
CA ILE A 44 -1.57 11.38 3.94
C ILE A 44 -1.45 12.17 2.64
N ILE A 45 -2.53 12.83 2.20
CA ILE A 45 -2.60 13.58 0.93
C ILE A 45 -1.57 14.71 0.86
N LYS A 46 -1.17 15.30 1.99
CA LYS A 46 -0.13 16.34 2.03
C LYS A 46 1.24 15.85 1.55
N ASN A 47 1.47 14.54 1.58
CA ASN A 47 2.71 13.89 1.14
C ASN A 47 2.60 13.37 -0.30
N VAL A 48 1.53 13.69 -1.02
CA VAL A 48 1.36 13.35 -2.43
C VAL A 48 1.82 14.51 -3.30
N HIS A 49 2.75 14.21 -4.21
CA HIS A 49 3.37 15.19 -5.09
C HIS A 49 2.92 14.98 -6.54
N TYR A 50 2.84 16.09 -7.27
CA TYR A 50 2.47 16.12 -8.67
C TYR A 50 3.56 16.84 -9.46
N LYS A 51 3.82 16.39 -10.69
CA LYS A 51 4.76 17.04 -11.62
C LYS A 51 4.25 18.44 -12.02
N ASP A 52 5.10 19.28 -12.60
CA ASP A 52 4.90 20.72 -12.92
C ASP A 52 3.55 21.14 -13.55
N THR A 53 2.78 20.20 -14.09
CA THR A 53 1.44 20.45 -14.65
C THR A 53 0.28 20.14 -13.69
N GLY A 54 0.54 19.65 -12.48
CA GLY A 54 -0.47 19.25 -11.46
C GLY A 54 -1.35 18.06 -11.86
N LYS A 55 -1.19 17.54 -13.08
CA LYS A 55 -2.05 16.50 -13.68
C LYS A 55 -1.52 15.10 -13.49
N CYS A 56 -0.20 14.95 -13.37
CA CYS A 56 0.49 13.66 -13.28
C CYS A 56 1.15 13.52 -11.91
N LEU A 57 1.02 12.35 -11.30
CA LEU A 57 1.68 12.04 -10.04
C LEU A 57 3.20 12.03 -10.22
N ASP A 58 3.89 12.62 -9.26
CA ASP A 58 5.32 12.40 -9.08
C ASP A 58 5.49 11.23 -8.12
N TYR A 59 5.61 10.02 -8.67
CA TYR A 59 5.72 8.80 -7.86
C TYR A 59 6.98 8.81 -6.98
N ALA A 60 8.11 9.30 -7.51
CA ALA A 60 9.36 9.34 -6.77
C ALA A 60 9.25 10.25 -5.54
N GLU A 61 8.83 11.51 -5.74
CA GLU A 61 8.66 12.45 -4.64
C GLU A 61 7.56 12.03 -3.67
N SER A 62 6.46 11.45 -4.17
CA SER A 62 5.39 10.96 -3.31
C SER A 62 5.86 9.80 -2.42
N VAL A 63 6.59 8.82 -2.97
CA VAL A 63 7.11 7.70 -2.18
C VAL A 63 8.10 8.19 -1.12
N ARG A 64 8.99 9.15 -1.46
CA ARG A 64 9.92 9.76 -0.49
C ARG A 64 9.21 10.38 0.71
N HIS A 65 8.11 11.10 0.48
CA HIS A 65 7.38 11.79 1.54
C HIS A 65 6.36 10.91 2.27
N LEU A 66 5.86 9.86 1.61
CA LEU A 66 4.98 8.86 2.24
C LEU A 66 5.76 7.85 3.09
N GLY A 67 7.02 7.57 2.77
CA GLY A 67 7.84 6.60 3.52
C GLY A 67 7.89 6.84 5.04
N PRO A 68 8.13 8.05 5.54
CA PRO A 68 8.13 8.30 6.99
C PRO A 68 6.75 8.14 7.63
N VAL A 69 5.67 8.32 6.86
CA VAL A 69 4.30 8.03 7.29
C VAL A 69 4.12 6.51 7.42
N CYS A 70 4.57 5.73 6.42
CA CYS A 70 4.57 4.27 6.46
C CYS A 70 5.41 3.72 7.63
N ASP A 71 6.61 4.27 7.86
CA ASP A 71 7.50 3.87 8.97
C ASP A 71 6.85 4.10 10.34
N SER A 72 6.13 5.22 10.50
CA SER A 72 5.36 5.53 11.72
C SER A 72 4.18 4.58 11.92
N ILE A 73 3.44 4.24 10.85
CA ILE A 73 2.37 3.24 10.87
C ILE A 73 2.95 1.86 11.22
N HIS A 74 4.00 1.44 10.53
CA HIS A 74 4.68 0.16 10.74
C HIS A 74 5.11 0.03 12.21
N SER A 75 5.83 1.02 12.73
CA SER A 75 6.28 1.06 14.13
C SER A 75 5.12 0.95 15.12
N HIS A 76 4.03 1.67 14.86
CA HIS A 76 2.82 1.57 15.69
C HIS A 76 2.22 0.17 15.66
N LEU A 77 1.98 -0.40 14.47
CA LEU A 77 1.39 -1.72 14.32
C LEU A 77 2.25 -2.83 14.93
N MET A 78 3.57 -2.74 14.80
CA MET A 78 4.52 -3.69 15.41
C MET A 78 4.51 -3.62 16.94
N SER A 79 4.24 -2.44 17.52
CA SER A 79 4.18 -2.26 18.98
C SER A 79 2.94 -2.86 19.64
N LEU A 80 1.84 -3.05 18.90
CA LEU A 80 0.57 -3.54 19.44
C LEU A 80 0.61 -5.05 19.67
N PRO A 81 0.17 -5.60 20.81
CA PRO A 81 -0.13 -7.03 20.93
C PRO A 81 -1.17 -7.47 19.90
N PHE A 82 -1.10 -8.72 19.43
CA PHE A 82 -2.02 -9.22 18.38
C PHE A 82 -3.49 -9.07 18.79
N ALA A 83 -3.86 -9.44 20.02
CA ALA A 83 -5.23 -9.30 20.52
C ALA A 83 -5.73 -7.84 20.51
N VAL A 84 -4.85 -6.89 20.79
CA VAL A 84 -5.18 -5.46 20.76
C VAL A 84 -5.36 -4.97 19.32
N PHE A 85 -4.51 -5.42 18.40
CA PHE A 85 -4.67 -5.09 16.98
C PHE A 85 -5.97 -5.66 16.40
N GLU A 86 -6.26 -6.94 16.67
CA GLU A 86 -7.48 -7.60 16.23
C GLU A 86 -8.72 -6.85 16.72
N GLU A 87 -8.81 -6.56 18.03
CA GLU A 87 -9.92 -5.79 18.61
C GLU A 87 -10.07 -4.40 17.97
N GLN A 88 -8.96 -3.73 17.64
CA GLN A 88 -8.95 -2.36 17.16
C GLN A 88 -9.18 -2.19 15.66
N PHE A 89 -8.73 -3.14 14.84
CA PHE A 89 -8.65 -2.99 13.38
C PHE A 89 -9.47 -4.02 12.59
N GLU A 90 -9.94 -5.13 13.19
CA GLU A 90 -10.69 -6.16 12.46
C GLU A 90 -11.88 -5.56 11.69
N TRP A 91 -12.62 -4.66 12.34
CA TRP A 91 -13.79 -4.00 11.76
C TRP A 91 -13.45 -3.21 10.49
N CYS A 92 -12.25 -2.63 10.39
CA CYS A 92 -11.77 -1.88 9.22
C CYS A 92 -11.68 -2.76 7.97
N PHE A 93 -11.55 -4.07 8.14
CA PHE A 93 -11.37 -5.01 7.04
C PHE A 93 -12.68 -5.72 6.63
N HIS A 94 -13.78 -5.53 7.35
CA HIS A 94 -15.06 -6.23 7.09
C HIS A 94 -15.58 -6.05 5.66
N TRP A 95 -15.43 -4.85 5.10
CA TRP A 95 -15.88 -4.54 3.74
C TRP A 95 -15.15 -5.34 2.66
N THR A 96 -14.01 -5.96 3.00
CA THR A 96 -13.26 -6.82 2.08
C THR A 96 -13.78 -8.26 2.03
N ASN A 97 -14.68 -8.62 2.96
CA ASN A 97 -15.13 -9.99 3.22
C ASN A 97 -13.98 -10.98 3.48
N ASN A 98 -12.81 -10.48 3.91
CA ASN A 98 -11.62 -11.30 4.14
C ASN A 98 -10.73 -10.74 5.28
N SER A 99 -11.32 -10.30 6.39
CA SER A 99 -10.59 -9.69 7.51
C SER A 99 -9.43 -10.54 8.02
N LYS A 100 -9.61 -11.86 8.08
CA LYS A 100 -8.59 -12.83 8.52
C LYS A 100 -7.30 -12.73 7.72
N LEU A 101 -7.38 -12.43 6.42
CA LEU A 101 -6.19 -12.25 5.58
C LEU A 101 -5.32 -11.10 6.08
N PHE A 102 -5.92 -9.96 6.42
CA PHE A 102 -5.21 -8.78 6.91
C PHE A 102 -4.65 -9.01 8.32
N LEU A 103 -5.37 -9.74 9.17
CA LEU A 103 -4.87 -10.16 10.48
C LEU A 103 -3.66 -11.09 10.35
N CYS A 104 -3.72 -12.10 9.48
CA CYS A 104 -2.60 -13.00 9.20
C CYS A 104 -1.38 -12.26 8.64
N ALA A 105 -1.59 -11.27 7.77
CA ALA A 105 -0.50 -10.48 7.21
C ALA A 105 0.30 -9.74 8.31
N LEU A 106 -0.35 -9.29 9.39
CA LEU A 106 0.35 -8.70 10.53
C LEU A 106 1.20 -9.73 11.28
N THR A 107 0.68 -10.95 11.45
CA THR A 107 1.45 -12.05 12.05
C THR A 107 2.70 -12.35 11.24
N ASP A 108 2.56 -12.49 9.92
CA ASP A 108 3.69 -12.72 9.01
C ASP A 108 4.72 -11.59 9.08
N LEU A 109 4.26 -10.35 9.20
CA LEU A 109 5.10 -9.17 9.34
C LEU A 109 5.93 -9.20 10.64
N LYS A 110 5.32 -9.61 11.75
CA LYS A 110 6.00 -9.75 13.05
C LYS A 110 7.01 -10.89 13.08
N GLU A 111 6.70 -11.99 12.40
CA GLU A 111 7.61 -13.12 12.25
C GLU A 111 8.82 -12.80 11.35
N SER A 112 8.78 -11.67 10.64
CA SER A 112 9.87 -11.20 9.76
C SER A 112 10.28 -12.22 8.70
N ASN A 113 9.33 -13.03 8.21
CA ASN A 113 9.56 -14.01 7.16
C ASN A 113 9.26 -13.37 5.80
N GLY A 114 10.28 -13.02 5.03
CA GLY A 114 10.13 -12.34 3.74
C GLY A 114 9.26 -13.07 2.72
N THR A 115 9.25 -14.41 2.73
CA THR A 115 8.37 -15.20 1.85
C THR A 115 6.90 -15.05 2.24
N ASN A 116 6.60 -15.15 3.54
CA ASN A 116 5.24 -14.99 4.04
C ASN A 116 4.74 -13.55 3.84
N ILE A 117 5.59 -12.56 4.12
CA ILE A 117 5.30 -11.13 3.89
C ILE A 117 4.96 -10.91 2.41
N SER A 118 5.78 -11.43 1.49
CA SER A 118 5.54 -11.33 0.06
C SER A 118 4.21 -11.96 -0.36
N LEU A 119 3.92 -13.17 0.15
CA LEU A 119 2.67 -13.87 -0.13
C LEU A 119 1.45 -13.10 0.42
N SER A 120 1.56 -12.57 1.63
CA SER A 120 0.51 -11.79 2.27
C SER A 120 0.26 -10.48 1.53
N LEU A 121 1.30 -9.79 1.05
CA LEU A 121 1.14 -8.61 0.20
C LEU A 121 0.40 -8.94 -1.11
N MET A 122 0.76 -10.01 -1.80
CA MET A 122 0.06 -10.43 -3.03
C MET A 122 -1.42 -10.76 -2.78
N LYS A 123 -1.73 -11.42 -1.66
CA LYS A 123 -3.11 -11.76 -1.29
C LYS A 123 -3.89 -10.51 -0.90
N MET A 124 -3.32 -9.63 -0.07
CA MET A 124 -3.98 -8.40 0.38
C MET A 124 -4.29 -7.48 -0.79
N THR A 125 -3.34 -7.29 -1.71
CA THR A 125 -3.56 -6.48 -2.93
C THR A 125 -4.63 -7.08 -3.84
N SER A 126 -4.67 -8.41 -4.00
CA SER A 126 -5.74 -9.08 -4.75
C SER A 126 -7.11 -8.96 -4.06
N SER A 127 -7.15 -9.05 -2.73
CA SER A 127 -8.38 -8.87 -1.96
C SER A 127 -8.90 -7.44 -2.10
N LEU A 128 -8.00 -6.44 -1.99
CA LEU A 128 -8.34 -5.04 -2.15
C LEU A 128 -8.82 -4.72 -3.57
N GLU A 129 -8.16 -5.24 -4.60
CA GLU A 129 -8.60 -5.12 -6.01
C GLU A 129 -10.03 -5.62 -6.18
N ARG A 130 -10.33 -6.81 -5.66
CA ARG A 130 -11.69 -7.38 -5.69
C ARG A 130 -12.69 -6.48 -4.97
N SER A 131 -12.39 -6.02 -3.76
CA SER A 131 -13.31 -5.21 -2.96
C SER A 131 -13.56 -3.84 -3.60
N LEU A 132 -12.55 -3.23 -4.22
CA LEU A 132 -12.72 -2.01 -5.01
C LEU A 132 -13.59 -2.27 -6.26
N GLY A 133 -13.44 -3.44 -6.89
CA GLY A 133 -14.29 -3.89 -7.98
C GLY A 133 -15.75 -4.04 -7.56
N ASP A 134 -16.00 -4.67 -6.41
CA ASP A 134 -17.35 -4.81 -5.83
C ASP A 134 -17.99 -3.42 -5.57
N VAL A 135 -17.21 -2.47 -5.03
CA VAL A 135 -17.66 -1.08 -4.87
C VAL A 135 -17.97 -0.42 -6.20
N TYR A 136 -17.13 -0.61 -7.22
CA TYR A 136 -17.35 -0.05 -8.54
C TYR A 136 -18.60 -0.62 -9.22
N LEU A 137 -18.87 -1.91 -9.06
CA LEU A 137 -20.08 -2.56 -9.60
C LEU A 137 -21.37 -1.98 -9.00
N MET A 138 -21.33 -1.47 -7.76
CA MET A 138 -22.48 -0.76 -7.16
C MET A 138 -22.84 0.53 -7.91
N VAL A 139 -21.91 1.11 -8.68
CA VAL A 139 -22.15 2.29 -9.54
C VAL A 139 -22.89 1.90 -10.84
N GLY A 140 -23.08 0.61 -11.12
CA GLY A 140 -23.84 0.11 -12.27
C GLY A 140 -23.08 0.16 -13.60
N LYS A 141 -21.74 0.21 -13.57
CA LYS A 141 -20.86 0.16 -14.75
C LYS A 141 -20.10 -1.16 -14.81
N GLU A 142 -19.70 -1.58 -16.01
CA GLU A 142 -18.78 -2.71 -16.17
C GLU A 142 -17.44 -2.42 -15.50
N CYS A 143 -17.00 -3.31 -14.61
CA CYS A 143 -15.74 -3.17 -13.89
C CYS A 143 -14.55 -3.32 -14.85
N PRO A 144 -13.58 -2.37 -14.84
CA PRO A 144 -12.35 -2.54 -15.60
C PRO A 144 -11.61 -3.82 -15.23
N PHE A 145 -10.96 -4.44 -16.23
CA PHE A 145 -10.22 -5.69 -16.03
C PHE A 145 -8.86 -5.49 -15.34
N LEU A 146 -8.23 -4.33 -15.55
CA LEU A 146 -6.91 -4.03 -14.97
C LEU A 146 -7.06 -3.16 -13.72
N LEU A 147 -6.38 -3.52 -12.63
CA LEU A 147 -6.32 -2.72 -11.39
C LEU A 147 -5.97 -1.25 -11.66
N ARG A 148 -5.01 -0.98 -12.54
CA ARG A 148 -4.64 0.40 -12.92
C ARG A 148 -5.83 1.18 -13.46
N ASP A 149 -6.65 0.55 -14.29
CA ASP A 149 -7.78 1.19 -14.95
C ASP A 149 -8.95 1.35 -13.96
N LEU A 150 -9.12 0.39 -13.04
CA LEU A 150 -10.03 0.51 -11.89
C LEU A 150 -9.65 1.70 -10.99
N LEU A 151 -8.39 1.83 -10.61
CA LEU A 151 -7.87 2.94 -9.80
C LEU A 151 -7.93 4.29 -10.56
N GLY A 152 -7.87 4.25 -11.88
CA GLY A 152 -8.00 5.41 -12.77
C GLY A 152 -9.45 5.83 -13.06
N SER A 153 -10.45 5.06 -12.60
CA SER A 153 -11.84 5.27 -12.96
C SER A 153 -12.45 6.50 -12.27
N ALA A 154 -13.30 7.22 -13.01
CA ALA A 154 -14.08 8.33 -12.46
C ALA A 154 -15.08 7.84 -11.39
N GLY A 155 -15.64 6.63 -11.55
CA GLY A 155 -16.63 6.09 -10.61
C GLY A 155 -16.06 5.89 -9.20
N LEU A 156 -14.85 5.33 -9.07
CA LEU A 156 -14.21 5.24 -7.75
C LEU A 156 -13.77 6.62 -7.23
N ALA A 157 -13.34 7.53 -8.11
CA ALA A 157 -12.97 8.89 -7.72
C ALA A 157 -14.17 9.72 -7.22
N GLU A 158 -15.38 9.46 -7.69
CA GLU A 158 -16.61 10.08 -7.17
C GLU A 158 -16.95 9.57 -5.76
N ILE A 159 -16.68 8.31 -5.46
CA ILE A 159 -16.94 7.69 -4.14
C ILE A 159 -15.86 8.07 -3.12
N PHE A 160 -14.59 7.87 -3.47
CA PHE A 160 -13.46 7.99 -2.54
C PHE A 160 -12.72 9.32 -2.64
N SER A 161 -13.06 10.17 -3.61
CA SER A 161 -12.28 11.35 -4.04
C SER A 161 -11.04 11.01 -4.88
N LYS A 162 -10.70 11.92 -5.80
CA LYS A 162 -9.46 11.82 -6.61
C LYS A 162 -8.20 11.67 -5.76
N HIS A 163 -8.11 12.39 -4.65
CA HIS A 163 -6.89 12.39 -3.83
C HIS A 163 -6.63 11.05 -3.15
N VAL A 164 -7.68 10.37 -2.66
CA VAL A 164 -7.55 9.01 -2.12
C VAL A 164 -7.16 8.03 -3.21
N MET A 165 -7.79 8.12 -4.38
CA MET A 165 -7.44 7.28 -5.53
C MET A 165 -6.00 7.49 -5.98
N ASP A 166 -5.48 8.71 -5.90
CA ASP A 166 -4.09 9.02 -6.21
C ASP A 166 -3.11 8.39 -5.21
N VAL A 167 -3.44 8.37 -3.91
CA VAL A 167 -2.67 7.61 -2.90
C VAL A 167 -2.65 6.12 -3.25
N LEU A 168 -3.80 5.53 -3.58
CA LEU A 168 -3.87 4.11 -3.97
C LEU A 168 -3.06 3.82 -5.23
N LYS A 169 -3.04 4.73 -6.23
CA LYS A 169 -2.19 4.59 -7.41
C LYS A 169 -0.70 4.62 -7.10
N ILE A 170 -0.27 5.36 -6.07
CA ILE A 170 1.15 5.37 -5.68
C ILE A 170 1.56 3.99 -5.16
N PHE A 171 0.72 3.35 -4.34
CA PHE A 171 1.03 2.07 -3.70
C PHE A 171 0.71 0.83 -4.56
N LEU A 172 -0.25 0.93 -5.48
CA LEU A 172 -0.85 -0.23 -6.18
C LEU A 172 -0.92 -0.06 -7.71
N GLY A 173 -0.51 1.09 -8.22
CA GLY A 173 -0.80 1.52 -9.58
C GLY A 173 0.05 0.88 -10.68
N ALA A 174 0.17 1.62 -11.78
CA ALA A 174 0.81 1.21 -13.04
C ALA A 174 2.33 0.89 -12.88
N PRO A 175 3.00 0.38 -13.93
CA PRO A 175 4.45 0.11 -13.90
C PRO A 175 5.34 1.33 -13.58
N GLU A 176 4.82 2.54 -13.73
CA GLU A 176 5.53 3.79 -13.37
C GLU A 176 5.50 4.08 -11.85
N SER A 177 4.78 3.28 -11.07
CA SER A 177 4.55 3.41 -9.61
C SER A 177 5.04 2.17 -8.85
N LEU A 178 4.83 2.11 -7.53
CA LEU A 178 5.07 0.88 -6.78
C LEU A 178 4.06 -0.19 -7.20
N ASN A 179 4.53 -1.20 -7.92
CA ASN A 179 3.74 -2.37 -8.27
C ASN A 179 4.35 -3.62 -7.64
N LEU A 180 4.36 -3.62 -6.30
CA LEU A 180 4.95 -4.69 -5.50
C LEU A 180 4.31 -6.04 -5.82
N ARG A 181 3.00 -6.07 -6.08
CA ARG A 181 2.31 -7.29 -6.50
C ARG A 181 2.92 -7.90 -7.76
N ASN A 182 3.12 -7.13 -8.84
CA ASN A 182 3.69 -7.67 -10.07
C ASN A 182 5.16 -8.06 -9.88
N ILE A 183 5.92 -7.27 -9.12
CA ILE A 183 7.31 -7.57 -8.77
C ILE A 183 7.41 -8.95 -8.11
N LEU A 184 6.59 -9.20 -7.09
CA LEU A 184 6.57 -10.44 -6.34
C LEU A 184 5.98 -11.61 -7.14
N TRP A 185 4.87 -11.39 -7.84
CA TRP A 185 4.19 -12.42 -8.64
C TRP A 185 5.08 -12.98 -9.75
N HIS A 186 5.85 -12.11 -10.40
CA HIS A 186 6.78 -12.52 -11.46
C HIS A 186 8.12 -13.02 -10.93
N GLY A 187 8.36 -12.97 -9.61
CA GLY A 187 9.60 -13.45 -8.99
C GLY A 187 10.82 -12.57 -9.29
N PHE A 188 10.61 -11.26 -9.49
CA PHE A 188 11.72 -10.33 -9.71
C PHE A 188 12.48 -10.00 -8.41
N ALA A 189 11.79 -10.07 -7.28
CA ALA A 189 12.37 -9.85 -5.97
C ALA A 189 12.62 -11.16 -5.22
N SER A 190 13.75 -11.26 -4.54
CA SER A 190 14.03 -12.33 -3.59
C SER A 190 13.26 -12.12 -2.27
N PRO A 191 13.05 -13.17 -1.45
CA PRO A 191 12.16 -13.10 -0.28
C PRO A 191 12.42 -11.93 0.68
N ASP A 192 13.68 -11.55 0.90
CA ASP A 192 14.06 -10.52 1.87
C ASP A 192 14.51 -9.20 1.18
N GLU A 193 14.28 -9.07 -0.12
CA GLU A 193 14.69 -7.89 -0.90
C GLU A 193 13.78 -6.69 -0.66
N ILE A 194 12.48 -6.94 -0.48
CA ILE A 194 11.48 -5.89 -0.26
C ILE A 194 11.45 -5.53 1.22
N PRO A 195 11.67 -4.26 1.60
CA PRO A 195 11.58 -3.84 2.99
C PRO A 195 10.18 -4.12 3.57
N PRO A 196 10.07 -4.59 4.82
CA PRO A 196 8.79 -4.87 5.46
C PRO A 196 8.00 -3.61 5.89
N LYS A 197 8.61 -2.43 5.78
CA LYS A 197 8.08 -1.16 6.29
C LYS A 197 7.74 -0.18 5.18
#